data_AF-A0A7M4EH01-F1
#
_entry.id   AF-A0A7M4EH01-F1
#
_cell.length_a   1.000
_cell.length_b   1.000
_cell.length_c   1.000
_cell.angle_alpha   90.00
_cell.angle_beta   90.00
_cell.angle_gamma   90.00
#
_symmetry.space_group_name_H-M   'P 1'
#
loop_
_entity.id
_entity.type
_entity.pdbx_description
1 polymer ?
#
loop_
_entity_poly.entity_id
_entity_poly.type
_entity_poly.pdbx_seq_one_letter_code
_entity_poly.pdbx_strand_id
1 'polypeptide(L)'
;MAIFSVYVVNKAGGLVYQLDHYAPRAEAEKTFGFPLDLALKVHDERVVVAFGQRDGIRVGHAVLAINGADVSGRFTADGRDVLELLSNPAHYPVSIRFGRPRLSSNEKLMLASMFHSLFAIGSQLSPEPGSSGIEMLETDTFKLHCFQTLTGRCELFDQNLKLALEVAEKAGPFGPGP
;
A
#
# COMPACT_ATOMS: atom_id res chain seq x y z
N MET A 1 9.05 12.57 12.49
CA MET A 1 8.75 11.55 11.46
C MET A 1 7.93 10.44 12.09
N ALA A 2 6.89 9.99 11.40
CA ALA A 2 6.06 8.86 11.81
C ALA A 2 6.51 7.60 11.07
N ILE A 3 6.47 6.45 11.75
CA ILE A 3 6.64 5.14 11.11
C ILE A 3 5.32 4.81 10.41
N PHE A 4 5.34 4.54 9.11
CA PHE A 4 4.13 4.15 8.38
C PHE A 4 3.85 2.66 8.53
N SER A 5 4.84 1.83 8.27
CA SER A 5 4.72 0.37 8.28
C SER A 5 6.07 -0.34 8.48
N VAL A 6 6.00 -1.59 8.92
CA VAL A 6 7.14 -2.49 9.13
C VAL A 6 6.85 -3.82 8.43
N TYR A 7 7.82 -4.32 7.66
CA TYR A 7 7.77 -5.61 7.00
C TYR A 7 9.02 -6.41 7.34
N VAL A 8 8.85 -7.67 7.72
CA VAL A 8 9.95 -8.61 7.91
C VAL A 8 9.86 -9.67 6.82
N VAL A 9 10.90 -9.77 6.01
CA VAL A 9 10.98 -10.68 4.86
C VAL A 9 12.06 -11.72 5.13
N ASN A 10 11.72 -12.99 4.88
CA ASN A 10 12.67 -14.08 5.01
C ASN A 10 13.68 -14.11 3.86
N LYS A 11 14.69 -14.99 3.96
CA LYS A 11 15.73 -15.14 2.95
C LYS A 11 15.22 -15.55 1.56
N ALA A 12 14.04 -16.17 1.49
CA ALA A 12 13.40 -16.59 0.23
C ALA A 12 12.48 -15.51 -0.37
N GLY A 13 12.42 -14.30 0.21
CA GLY A 13 11.53 -13.22 -0.25
C GLY A 13 10.10 -13.31 0.27
N GLY A 14 9.80 -14.26 1.16
CA GLY A 14 8.48 -14.41 1.79
C GLY A 14 8.29 -13.45 2.97
N LEU A 15 7.13 -12.78 3.01
CA LEU A 15 6.73 -11.93 4.12
C LEU A 15 6.39 -12.78 5.35
N VAL A 16 7.08 -12.57 6.49
CA VAL A 16 6.85 -13.31 7.74
C VAL A 16 6.18 -12.48 8.83
N TYR A 17 6.34 -11.16 8.79
CA TYR A 17 5.67 -10.25 9.71
C TYR A 17 5.39 -8.93 9.01
N GLN A 18 4.26 -8.32 9.35
CA GLN A 18 3.82 -7.07 8.76
C GLN A 18 2.99 -6.30 9.77
N LEU A 19 3.28 -5.00 9.92
CA LEU A 19 2.57 -4.10 10.82
C LEU A 19 2.39 -2.74 10.16
N ASP A 20 1.15 -2.25 10.12
CA ASP A 20 0.82 -0.90 9.63
C ASP A 20 0.51 0.00 10.83
N HIS A 21 1.25 1.10 10.99
CA HIS A 21 1.08 2.06 12.08
C HIS A 21 0.28 3.30 11.67
N TYR A 22 0.49 3.78 10.44
CA TYR A 22 -0.14 5.00 9.95
C TYR A 22 -0.65 4.81 8.52
N ALA A 23 -1.97 4.67 8.38
CA ALA A 23 -2.64 4.78 7.09
C ALA A 23 -3.27 6.17 7.00
N PRO A 24 -2.62 7.16 6.34
CA PRO A 24 -3.24 8.46 6.14
C PRO A 24 -4.54 8.28 5.35
N ARG A 25 -5.67 8.48 6.03
CA ARG A 25 -7.01 8.56 5.45
C ARG A 25 -7.15 9.89 4.73
N ALA A 26 -6.48 10.04 3.60
CA ALA A 26 -6.89 11.05 2.63
C ALA A 26 -8.18 10.57 1.97
N GLU A 27 -9.27 10.60 2.74
CA GLU A 27 -10.62 10.30 2.28
C GLU A 27 -11.28 11.62 1.88
N ALA A 28 -11.79 11.70 0.66
CA ALA A 28 -12.56 12.82 0.16
C ALA A 28 -13.96 12.31 -0.18
N GLU A 29 -14.97 12.79 0.53
CA GLU A 29 -16.37 12.48 0.23
C GLU A 29 -17.03 13.69 -0.43
N LYS A 30 -17.72 13.45 -1.55
CA LYS A 30 -18.40 14.50 -2.29
C LYS A 30 -19.64 13.99 -3.00
N THR A 31 -20.64 14.85 -3.11
CA THR A 31 -21.84 14.60 -3.92
C THR A 31 -21.64 15.03 -5.36
N PHE A 32 -22.02 14.17 -6.29
CA PHE A 32 -21.91 14.36 -7.73
C PHE A 32 -23.29 14.39 -8.40
N GLY A 33 -23.37 15.13 -9.50
CA GLY A 33 -24.46 15.08 -10.47
C GLY A 33 -24.06 14.26 -11.71
N PHE A 34 -25.00 14.07 -12.64
CA PHE A 34 -24.75 13.38 -13.90
C PHE A 34 -24.42 14.40 -15.03
N PRO A 35 -23.45 14.11 -15.93
CA PRO A 35 -22.49 13.01 -15.85
C PRO A 35 -21.41 13.27 -14.80
N LEU A 36 -20.72 12.21 -14.37
CA LEU A 36 -19.58 12.33 -13.47
C LEU A 36 -18.45 13.14 -14.12
N ASP A 37 -17.88 14.09 -13.38
CA ASP A 37 -16.76 14.94 -13.83
C ASP A 37 -15.38 14.26 -13.67
N LEU A 38 -15.38 12.99 -13.30
CA LEU A 38 -14.21 12.13 -13.13
C LEU A 38 -14.34 10.91 -14.05
N ALA A 39 -13.23 10.51 -14.67
CA ALA A 39 -13.18 9.24 -15.40
C ALA A 39 -12.77 8.13 -14.43
N LEU A 40 -13.61 7.10 -14.29
CA LEU A 40 -13.34 5.93 -13.46
C LEU A 40 -13.00 4.72 -14.33
N LYS A 41 -12.17 3.81 -13.82
CA LYS A 41 -11.86 2.52 -14.46
C LYS A 41 -11.76 1.41 -13.42
N VAL A 42 -11.89 0.17 -13.85
CA VAL A 42 -11.57 -0.99 -13.02
C VAL A 42 -10.07 -1.26 -13.07
N HIS A 43 -9.44 -1.45 -11.92
CA HIS A 43 -8.04 -1.86 -11.76
C HIS A 43 -7.92 -2.74 -10.50
N ASP A 44 -7.35 -3.94 -10.63
CA ASP A 44 -7.23 -4.93 -9.55
C ASP A 44 -8.54 -5.14 -8.76
N GLU A 45 -9.63 -5.40 -9.49
CA GLU A 45 -10.98 -5.58 -8.93
C GLU A 45 -11.53 -4.38 -8.14
N ARG A 46 -10.93 -3.19 -8.26
CA ARG A 46 -11.39 -1.95 -7.61
C ARG A 46 -11.74 -0.89 -8.65
N VAL A 47 -12.71 -0.04 -8.35
CA VAL A 47 -13.01 1.14 -9.17
C VAL A 47 -12.11 2.29 -8.73
N VAL A 48 -11.26 2.76 -9.64
CA VAL A 48 -10.26 3.81 -9.38
C VAL A 48 -10.43 5.00 -10.32
N VAL A 49 -10.02 6.18 -9.86
CA VAL A 49 -9.98 7.40 -10.66
C VAL A 49 -8.86 7.28 -11.69
N ALA A 50 -9.24 7.23 -12.96
CA ALA A 50 -8.33 7.19 -14.11
C ALA A 50 -7.90 8.60 -14.55
N PHE A 51 -8.83 9.55 -14.51
CA PHE A 51 -8.59 10.94 -14.91
C PHE A 51 -9.50 11.91 -14.14
N GLY A 52 -9.00 13.13 -13.93
CA GLY A 52 -9.65 14.17 -13.15
C GLY A 52 -9.09 14.26 -11.74
N GLN A 53 -8.88 15.49 -11.26
CA GLN A 53 -8.43 15.80 -9.91
C GLN A 53 -9.13 17.05 -9.41
N ARG A 54 -9.88 16.93 -8.32
CA ARG A 54 -10.65 18.04 -7.73
C ARG A 54 -11.01 17.73 -6.29
N ASP A 55 -11.11 18.75 -5.44
CA ASP A 55 -11.67 18.63 -4.08
C ASP A 55 -11.04 17.52 -3.23
N GLY A 56 -9.71 17.33 -3.37
CA GLY A 56 -8.96 16.29 -2.64
C GLY A 56 -8.97 14.90 -3.28
N ILE A 57 -9.73 14.70 -4.37
CA ILE A 57 -9.76 13.45 -5.14
C ILE A 57 -8.62 13.49 -6.15
N ARG A 58 -7.79 12.44 -6.17
CA ARG A 58 -6.62 12.32 -7.06
C ARG A 58 -6.72 11.06 -7.92
N VAL A 59 -6.02 11.09 -9.06
CA VAL A 59 -5.81 9.89 -9.89
C VAL A 59 -5.21 8.77 -9.03
N GLY A 60 -5.74 7.56 -9.17
CA GLY A 60 -5.37 6.39 -8.37
C GLY A 60 -6.11 6.26 -7.03
N HIS A 61 -6.91 7.25 -6.61
CA HIS A 61 -7.87 7.03 -5.52
C HIS A 61 -8.91 5.99 -5.96
N ALA A 62 -9.27 5.09 -5.06
CA ALA A 62 -10.34 4.11 -5.23
C ALA A 62 -11.65 4.65 -4.66
N VAL A 63 -12.77 4.19 -5.22
CA VAL A 63 -14.09 4.35 -4.61
C VAL A 63 -14.18 3.46 -3.38
N LEU A 64 -14.38 4.07 -2.22
CA LEU A 64 -14.47 3.39 -0.93
C LEU A 64 -15.92 3.19 -0.48
N ALA A 65 -16.78 4.16 -0.77
CA ALA A 65 -18.21 4.08 -0.44
C ALA A 65 -19.05 4.91 -1.41
N ILE A 66 -20.31 4.51 -1.57
CA ILE A 66 -21.34 5.21 -2.36
C ILE A 66 -22.58 5.39 -1.48
N ASN A 67 -23.05 6.63 -1.33
CA ASN A 67 -24.18 7.01 -0.47
C ASN A 67 -24.05 6.48 0.96
N GLY A 68 -22.83 6.47 1.49
CA GLY A 68 -22.52 5.93 2.82
C GLY A 68 -22.40 4.40 2.91
N ALA A 69 -22.73 3.66 1.85
CA ALA A 69 -22.53 2.21 1.77
C ALA A 69 -21.14 1.88 1.26
N ASP A 70 -20.39 1.07 2.02
CA ASP A 70 -19.04 0.66 1.62
C ASP A 70 -19.06 -0.19 0.34
N VAL A 71 -18.02 0.02 -0.47
CA VAL A 71 -17.78 -0.72 -1.71
C VAL A 71 -16.76 -1.81 -1.44
N SER A 72 -17.08 -3.03 -1.85
CA SER A 72 -16.17 -4.18 -1.81
C SER A 72 -15.68 -4.47 -3.24
N GLY A 73 -14.44 -4.07 -3.52
CA GLY A 73 -13.86 -4.18 -4.85
C GLY A 73 -14.60 -3.32 -5.88
N ARG A 74 -15.31 -3.95 -6.81
CA ARG A 74 -16.11 -3.29 -7.86
C ARG A 74 -17.60 -3.24 -7.56
N PHE A 75 -18.03 -3.85 -6.46
CA PHE A 75 -19.44 -4.03 -6.14
C PHE A 75 -19.83 -3.22 -4.89
N THR A 76 -21.02 -2.65 -4.93
CA THR A 76 -21.68 -2.07 -3.75
C THR A 76 -22.13 -3.17 -2.79
N ALA A 77 -22.50 -2.80 -1.55
CA ALA A 77 -23.08 -3.73 -0.58
C ALA A 77 -24.31 -4.51 -1.11
N ASP A 78 -25.06 -3.93 -2.05
CA ASP A 78 -26.23 -4.55 -2.68
C ASP A 78 -25.86 -5.51 -3.84
N GLY A 79 -24.58 -5.72 -4.12
CA GLY A 79 -24.10 -6.56 -5.21
C GLY A 79 -24.15 -5.93 -6.61
N ARG A 80 -24.53 -4.64 -6.72
CA ARG A 80 -24.53 -3.91 -7.99
C ARG A 80 -23.12 -3.45 -8.34
N ASP A 81 -22.76 -3.55 -9.63
CA ASP A 81 -21.50 -3.02 -10.14
C ASP A 81 -21.49 -1.49 -10.03
N VAL A 82 -20.40 -0.95 -9.51
CA VAL A 82 -20.24 0.49 -9.27
C VAL A 82 -20.27 1.29 -10.55
N LEU A 83 -19.63 0.82 -11.63
CA LEU A 83 -19.62 1.56 -12.89
C LEU A 83 -20.99 1.52 -13.57
N GLU A 84 -21.71 0.41 -13.47
CA GLU A 84 -23.08 0.30 -13.95
C GLU A 84 -24.02 1.28 -13.20
N LEU A 85 -23.91 1.33 -11.87
CA LEU A 85 -24.67 2.26 -11.03
C LEU A 85 -24.42 3.72 -11.42
N LEU A 86 -23.15 4.09 -11.62
CA LEU A 86 -22.75 5.47 -11.94
C LEU A 86 -23.05 5.86 -13.40
N SER A 87 -23.31 4.88 -14.28
CA SER A 87 -23.68 5.13 -15.67
C SER A 87 -25.16 5.51 -15.83
N ASN A 88 -26.02 5.17 -14.86
CA ASN A 88 -27.44 5.45 -14.93
C ASN A 88 -27.78 6.82 -14.28
N PRO A 89 -28.33 7.79 -15.05
CA PRO A 89 -28.64 9.12 -14.52
C PRO A 89 -29.72 9.11 -13.43
N ALA A 90 -30.58 8.08 -13.35
CA ALA A 90 -31.63 7.97 -12.34
C ALA A 90 -31.11 7.77 -10.90
N HIS A 91 -29.83 7.41 -10.73
CA HIS A 91 -29.22 7.21 -9.42
C HIS A 91 -28.56 8.48 -8.85
N TYR A 92 -28.62 9.60 -9.58
CA TYR A 92 -28.07 10.87 -9.13
C TYR A 92 -29.13 11.73 -8.42
N PRO A 93 -28.73 12.56 -7.44
CA PRO A 93 -27.36 12.82 -6.99
C PRO A 93 -26.77 11.66 -6.16
N VAL A 94 -25.45 11.47 -6.26
CA VAL A 94 -24.74 10.37 -5.58
C VAL A 94 -23.58 10.91 -4.74
N SER A 95 -23.48 10.53 -3.47
CA SER A 95 -22.31 10.79 -2.63
C SER A 95 -21.28 9.69 -2.85
N ILE A 96 -20.05 10.05 -3.17
CA ILE A 96 -18.96 9.08 -3.37
C ILE A 96 -17.80 9.46 -2.47
N ARG A 97 -17.33 8.48 -1.69
CA ARG A 97 -16.13 8.59 -0.88
C ARG A 97 -14.95 7.97 -1.63
N PHE A 98 -13.95 8.77 -1.91
CA PHE A 98 -12.70 8.37 -2.55
C PHE A 98 -11.57 8.32 -1.53
N GLY A 99 -10.60 7.42 -1.72
CA GLY A 99 -9.37 7.46 -0.95
C GLY A 99 -8.31 6.50 -1.48
N ARG A 100 -7.14 6.50 -0.85
CA ARG A 100 -6.10 5.52 -1.21
C ARG A 100 -6.56 4.10 -0.85
N PRO A 101 -6.55 3.15 -1.79
CA PRO A 101 -6.92 1.78 -1.48
C PRO A 101 -5.95 1.17 -0.48
N ARG A 102 -6.46 0.34 0.43
CA ARG A 102 -5.60 -0.42 1.35
C ARG A 102 -5.00 -1.61 0.63
N LEU A 103 -3.71 -1.85 0.87
CA LEU A 103 -3.05 -3.06 0.37
C LEU A 103 -3.65 -4.29 1.07
N SER A 104 -4.10 -5.25 0.26
CA SER A 104 -4.48 -6.59 0.67
C SER A 104 -3.26 -7.40 1.09
N SER A 105 -3.50 -8.50 1.81
CA SER A 105 -2.41 -9.40 2.23
C SER A 105 -1.61 -9.95 1.04
N ASN A 106 -2.29 -10.21 -0.09
CA ASN A 106 -1.64 -10.70 -1.30
C ASN A 106 -0.77 -9.62 -1.97
N GLU A 107 -1.26 -8.37 -2.06
CA GLU A 107 -0.47 -7.25 -2.57
C GLU A 107 0.79 -7.03 -1.72
N LYS A 108 0.68 -7.18 -0.39
CA LYS A 108 1.82 -7.06 0.52
C LYS A 108 2.84 -8.19 0.37
N LEU A 109 2.39 -9.43 0.19
CA LEU A 109 3.25 -10.58 -0.12
C LEU A 109 4.02 -10.35 -1.43
N MET A 110 3.29 -9.89 -2.46
CA MET A 110 3.88 -9.55 -3.75
C MET A 110 4.92 -8.44 -3.62
N LEU A 111 4.63 -7.34 -2.91
CA LEU A 111 5.57 -6.24 -2.69
C LEU A 111 6.82 -6.69 -1.95
N ALA A 112 6.70 -7.53 -0.92
CA ALA A 112 7.84 -8.10 -0.20
C ALA A 112 8.73 -8.94 -1.13
N SER A 113 8.11 -9.74 -2.00
CA SER A 113 8.83 -10.60 -2.96
C SER A 113 9.52 -9.76 -4.04
N MET A 114 8.84 -8.73 -4.56
CA MET A 114 9.41 -7.78 -5.51
C MET A 114 10.60 -7.03 -4.92
N PHE A 115 10.48 -6.56 -3.67
CA PHE A 115 11.58 -5.88 -3.00
C PHE A 115 12.79 -6.79 -2.82
N HIS A 116 12.58 -8.06 -2.47
CA HIS A 116 13.66 -9.05 -2.38
C HIS A 116 14.46 -9.18 -3.69
N SER A 117 13.76 -9.24 -4.83
CA SER A 117 14.42 -9.24 -6.14
C SER A 117 15.15 -7.93 -6.43
N LEU A 118 14.54 -6.78 -6.14
CA LEU A 118 15.18 -5.46 -6.33
C LEU A 118 16.45 -5.32 -5.49
N PHE A 119 16.42 -5.79 -4.24
CA PHE A 119 17.57 -5.79 -3.35
C PHE A 119 18.74 -6.59 -3.93
N ALA A 120 18.47 -7.80 -4.42
CA ALA A 120 19.48 -8.66 -5.03
C ALA A 120 20.05 -8.05 -6.32
N ILE A 121 19.19 -7.47 -7.17
CA ILE A 121 19.61 -6.78 -8.39
C ILE A 121 20.50 -5.58 -8.06
N GLY A 122 20.15 -4.80 -7.03
CA GLY A 122 20.95 -3.66 -6.57
C GLY A 122 22.35 -4.06 -6.11
N SER A 123 22.50 -5.22 -5.45
CA SER A 123 23.81 -5.76 -5.08
C SER A 123 24.59 -6.24 -6.32
N GLN A 124 23.94 -6.96 -7.25
CA GLN A 124 24.58 -7.51 -8.44
C GLN A 124 25.03 -6.46 -9.46
N LEU A 125 24.26 -5.38 -9.62
CA LEU A 125 24.58 -4.28 -10.55
C LEU A 125 25.50 -3.22 -9.93
N SER A 126 25.90 -3.38 -8.68
CA SER A 126 26.76 -2.42 -7.99
C SER A 126 28.11 -2.30 -8.72
N PRO A 127 28.58 -1.07 -9.01
CA PRO A 127 29.92 -0.85 -9.52
C PRO A 127 31.00 -1.06 -8.46
N GLU A 128 30.64 -0.97 -7.17
CA GLU A 128 31.55 -1.15 -6.05
C GLU A 128 31.54 -2.60 -5.54
N PRO A 129 32.73 -3.22 -5.34
CA PRO A 129 32.84 -4.56 -4.80
C PRO A 129 32.38 -4.61 -3.34
N GLY A 130 31.67 -5.67 -2.97
CA GLY A 130 31.19 -5.88 -1.59
C GLY A 130 29.91 -5.11 -1.23
N SER A 131 29.17 -4.62 -2.22
CA SER A 131 27.88 -3.95 -1.98
C SER A 131 26.81 -4.87 -1.39
N SER A 132 26.16 -4.38 -0.33
CA SER A 132 25.14 -5.07 0.45
C SER A 132 23.77 -5.13 -0.23
N GLY A 133 23.51 -4.32 -1.27
CA GLY A 133 22.20 -4.19 -1.91
C GLY A 133 21.53 -2.85 -1.62
N ILE A 134 20.20 -2.83 -1.57
CA ILE A 134 19.43 -1.60 -1.30
C ILE A 134 19.29 -1.41 0.21
N GLU A 135 19.92 -0.37 0.77
CA GLU A 135 19.78 0.01 2.19
C GLU A 135 18.73 1.11 2.40
N MET A 136 18.50 1.95 1.39
CA MET A 136 17.53 3.04 1.45
C MET A 136 16.94 3.34 0.07
N LEU A 137 15.61 3.48 0.01
CA LEU A 137 14.86 3.94 -1.16
C LEU A 137 14.04 5.16 -0.75
N GLU A 138 14.32 6.29 -1.38
CA GLU A 138 13.67 7.57 -1.11
C GLU A 138 12.68 7.94 -2.21
N THR A 139 11.50 8.38 -1.79
CA THR A 139 10.48 8.99 -2.65
C THR A 139 10.09 10.36 -2.10
N ASP A 140 9.23 11.07 -2.82
CA ASP A 140 8.65 12.34 -2.39
C ASP A 140 7.73 12.21 -1.16
N THR A 141 7.16 11.02 -0.93
CA THR A 141 6.14 10.79 0.12
C THR A 141 6.59 9.90 1.26
N PHE A 142 7.57 9.03 1.05
CA PHE A 142 8.07 8.10 2.07
C PHE A 142 9.54 7.70 1.83
N LYS A 143 10.15 7.11 2.84
CA LYS A 143 11.53 6.60 2.80
C LYS A 143 11.56 5.20 3.38
N LEU A 144 11.86 4.24 2.51
CA LEU A 144 12.02 2.85 2.89
C LEU A 144 13.48 2.61 3.27
N HIS A 145 13.69 2.14 4.50
CA HIS A 145 14.97 1.69 5.01
C HIS A 145 14.98 0.16 5.06
N CYS A 146 16.07 -0.46 4.60
CA CYS A 146 16.23 -1.90 4.60
C CYS A 146 17.47 -2.28 5.41
N PHE A 147 17.30 -3.25 6.32
CA PHE A 147 18.39 -3.84 7.06
C PHE A 147 18.43 -5.35 6.83
N GLN A 148 19.56 -5.87 6.37
CA GLN A 148 19.77 -7.31 6.20
C GLN A 148 20.59 -7.87 7.36
N THR A 149 20.05 -8.86 8.07
CA THR A 149 20.79 -9.59 9.10
C THR A 149 21.83 -10.53 8.50
N LEU A 150 22.86 -10.91 9.26
CA LEU A 150 23.86 -11.92 8.87
C LEU A 150 23.25 -13.28 8.45
N THR A 151 22.05 -13.59 8.96
CA THR A 151 21.29 -14.81 8.61
C THR A 151 20.46 -14.70 7.33
N GLY A 152 20.46 -13.51 6.68
CA GLY A 152 19.75 -13.26 5.43
C GLY A 152 18.27 -12.88 5.59
N ARG A 153 17.81 -12.46 6.78
CA ARG A 153 16.49 -11.83 6.94
C ARG A 153 16.60 -10.36 6.59
N CYS A 154 15.72 -9.86 5.72
CA CYS A 154 15.63 -8.45 5.37
C CYS A 154 14.45 -7.83 6.10
N GLU A 155 14.71 -6.83 6.93
CA GLU A 155 13.70 -6.03 7.61
C GLU A 155 13.53 -4.72 6.83
N LEU A 156 12.33 -4.49 6.29
CA LEU A 156 11.97 -3.28 5.57
C LEU A 156 11.15 -2.39 6.51
N PHE A 157 11.66 -1.19 6.75
CA PHE A 157 11.06 -0.20 7.62
C PHE A 157 10.67 1.03 6.81
N ASP A 158 9.45 1.52 7.00
CA ASP A 158 9.07 2.85 6.53
C ASP A 158 9.19 3.85 7.71
N GLN A 159 10.44 4.29 7.94
CA GLN A 159 11.03 5.27 8.89
C GLN A 159 10.74 5.30 10.42
N ASN A 160 11.64 4.70 11.22
CA ASN A 160 12.55 5.36 12.20
C ASN A 160 13.41 4.26 12.89
N LEU A 161 14.68 4.14 12.47
CA LEU A 161 15.53 2.96 12.66
C LEU A 161 16.03 2.73 14.11
N LYS A 162 16.18 3.77 14.93
CA LYS A 162 16.87 3.63 16.23
C LYS A 162 16.05 2.91 17.31
N LEU A 163 14.75 3.20 17.41
CA LEU A 163 13.89 2.61 18.44
C LEU A 163 13.54 1.15 18.13
N ALA A 164 13.39 0.80 16.85
CA ALA A 164 13.07 -0.56 16.44
C ALA A 164 14.27 -1.50 16.62
N LEU A 165 15.50 -1.04 16.32
CA LEU A 165 16.73 -1.78 16.60
C LEU A 165 16.94 -2.03 18.09
N GLU A 166 16.68 -1.04 18.96
CA GLU A 166 16.75 -1.27 20.42
C GLU A 166 15.74 -2.31 20.91
N VAL A 167 14.56 -2.38 20.29
CA VAL A 167 13.55 -3.40 20.62
C VAL A 167 13.95 -4.76 20.08
N ALA A 168 14.50 -4.83 18.86
CA ALA A 168 14.98 -6.08 18.25
C ALA A 168 16.20 -6.64 18.99
N GLU A 169 17.14 -5.80 19.42
CA GLU A 169 18.27 -6.20 20.27
C GLU A 169 17.80 -6.66 21.67
N LYS A 170 16.77 -6.01 22.24
CA LYS A 170 16.16 -6.43 23.51
C LYS A 170 15.29 -7.69 23.39
N ALA A 171 14.78 -8.02 22.21
CA ALA A 171 13.94 -9.20 21.99
C ALA A 171 14.73 -10.53 21.99
N GLY A 172 16.07 -10.46 21.94
CA GLY A 172 16.95 -11.62 22.05
C GLY A 172 16.85 -12.59 20.85
N PRO A 173 17.79 -13.52 20.72
CA PRO A 173 17.70 -14.58 19.73
C PRO A 173 16.45 -15.42 20.02
N PHE A 174 15.50 -15.47 19.08
CA PHE A 174 14.48 -16.51 19.05
C PHE A 174 15.21 -17.86 18.96
N GLY A 175 15.50 -18.44 20.13
CA GLY A 175 15.98 -19.80 20.26
C GLY A 175 14.92 -20.77 19.73
N PRO A 176 15.32 -21.99 19.34
CA PRO A 176 14.34 -23.00 19.00
C PRO A 176 13.54 -23.33 20.27
N GLY A 177 12.25 -22.99 20.27
CA GLY A 177 11.30 -23.44 21.29
C GLY A 177 11.07 -24.96 21.19
N PRO A 178 10.53 -25.56 22.27
CA PRO A 178 10.70 -26.97 22.64
C PRO A 178 10.18 -27.99 21.63
#